data_AF-A0A167BZ06-F1
#
_entry.id   AF-A0A167BZ06-F1
#
_cell.length_a   1.000
_cell.length_b   1.000
_cell.length_c   1.000
_cell.angle_alpha   90.00
_cell.angle_beta   90.00
_cell.angle_gamma   90.00
#
_symmetry.space_group_name_H-M   'P 1'
#
loop_
_entity.id
_entity.type
_entity.pdbx_description
1 polymer ?
#
loop_
_entity_poly.entity_id
_entity_poly.type
_entity_poly.pdbx_seq_one_letter_code
_entity_poly.pdbx_strand_id
1 'polypeptide(L)' 'MTTQFNFDDAVKALQSGKKLNGKDGVLTDLIKQLTESAL' A
#
# COMPACT_ATOMS: atom_id res chain seq x y z
N MET A 1 0.52 9.64 14.15
CA MET A 1 -0.19 8.35 14.18
C MET A 1 0.37 7.53 13.03
N THR A 2 0.96 6.37 13.31
CA THR A 2 1.50 5.47 12.28
C THR A 2 0.33 4.87 11.51
N THR A 3 0.13 5.29 10.27
CA THR A 3 -0.84 4.69 9.36
C THR A 3 -0.30 3.34 8.94
N GLN A 4 -0.62 2.28 9.68
CA GLN A 4 -0.18 0.93 9.38
C GLN A 4 -0.84 0.46 8.07
N PHE A 5 -0.05 -0.13 7.17
CA PHE A 5 -0.57 -0.63 5.90
C PHE A 5 -1.65 -1.71 6.15
N ASN A 6 -2.84 -1.52 5.56
CA ASN A 6 -3.93 -2.45 5.67
C ASN A 6 -3.91 -3.46 4.52
N PHE A 7 -3.56 -4.71 4.84
CA PHE A 7 -3.50 -5.80 3.87
C PHE A 7 -4.90 -6.20 3.35
N ASP A 8 -5.96 -6.04 4.15
CA ASP A 8 -7.32 -6.35 3.70
C ASP A 8 -7.79 -5.39 2.60
N ASP A 9 -7.52 -4.09 2.77
CA ASP A 9 -7.84 -3.09 1.74
C ASP A 9 -6.98 -3.29 0.49
N ALA A 10 -5.71 -3.66 0.66
CA ALA A 10 -4.81 -4.02 -0.44
C ALA A 10 -5.37 -5.19 -1.27
N VAL A 11 -5.84 -6.26 -0.62
CA VAL A 11 -6.45 -7.41 -1.30
C VAL A 11 -7.72 -7.01 -2.03
N LYS A 12 -8.62 -6.23 -1.40
CA LYS A 12 -9.84 -5.73 -2.04
C LYS A 12 -9.55 -4.84 -3.25
N ALA A 13 -8.52 -4.01 -3.16
CA ALA A 13 -8.09 -3.16 -4.26
C ALA A 13 -7.55 -3.98 -5.44
N LEU A 14 -6.76 -5.01 -5.18
CA LEU A 14 -6.29 -5.95 -6.21
C LEU A 14 -7.45 -6.68 -6.88
N GLN A 15 -8.42 -7.16 -6.09
CA GLN A 15 -9.65 -7.78 -6.61
C GLN A 15 -10.49 -6.83 -7.45
N SER A 16 -10.46 -5.54 -7.16
CA SER A 16 -11.15 -4.49 -7.92
C SER A 16 -10.39 -4.07 -9.19
N GLY A 17 -9.24 -4.68 -9.49
CA GLY A 17 -8.43 -4.40 -10.68
C GLY A 17 -7.38 -3.30 -10.49
N LYS A 18 -7.15 -2.81 -9.27
CA LYS A 18 -6.01 -1.92 -8.97
C LYS A 18 -4.72 -2.69 -9.24
N LYS A 19 -3.73 -2.00 -9.79
CA LYS A 19 -2.42 -2.60 -10.06
C LYS A 19 -1.67 -2.87 -8.76
N LEU A 20 -0.95 -3.98 -8.70
CA LEU A 20 -0.08 -4.30 -7.57
C LEU A 20 1.06 -3.27 -7.44
N ASN A 21 1.60 -2.82 -8.57
CA ASN A 21 2.75 -1.91 -8.66
C ASN A 21 2.44 -0.69 -9.55
N GLY A 22 3.43 0.20 -9.69
CA GLY A 22 3.30 1.48 -10.39
C GLY A 22 2.99 2.63 -9.45
N LYS A 23 2.93 3.86 -9.96
CA LYS A 23 2.77 5.09 -9.16
C LYS A 23 1.54 5.04 -8.24
N ASP A 24 0.44 4.48 -8.75
CA ASP A 24 -0.82 4.31 -8.02
C ASP A 24 -1.06 2.85 -7.59
N GLY A 25 0.00 2.04 -7.55
CA GLY A 25 -0.05 0.64 -7.17
C GLY A 25 -0.36 0.43 -5.69
N VAL A 26 -0.85 -0.76 -5.35
CA VAL A 26 -1.10 -1.16 -3.96
C VAL A 26 0.19 -1.15 -3.12
N LEU A 27 1.33 -1.49 -3.73
CA LEU A 27 2.62 -1.48 -3.03
C LEU A 27 3.18 -0.07 -2.78
N THR A 28 2.68 0.97 -3.44
CA THR A 28 3.16 2.35 -3.21
C THR A 28 2.93 2.77 -1.77
N ASP A 29 1.74 2.49 -1.24
CA ASP A 29 1.39 2.85 0.14
C ASP A 29 2.23 2.07 1.16
N LEU A 30 2.55 0.80 0.86
CA LEU A 30 3.43 -0.02 1.69
C LEU A 30 4.87 0.50 1.70
N ILE A 31 5.40 0.86 0.54
CA ILE A 31 6.76 1.44 0.40
C ILE A 31 6.86 2.76 1.15
N LYS A 32 5.83 3.60 1.04
CA LYS A 32 5.75 4.88 1.76
C LYS A 32 5.77 4.64 3.27
N GLN A 33 4.95 3.72 3.77
CA GLN A 33 4.94 3.37 5.20
C GLN A 33 6.31 2.86 5.67
N LEU A 34 6.97 1.98 4.93
CA LEU A 34 8.31 1.48 5.26
C LEU A 34 9.35 2.60 5.31
N THR A 35 9.28 3.54 4.37
CA THR A 35 10.21 4.69 4.31
C THR A 35 9.97 5.63 5.48
N GLU A 36 8.72 5.95 5.78
CA GLU A 36 8.33 6.83 6.90
C GLU A 36 8.56 6.18 8.27
N SER A 37 8.50 4.84 8.37
CA SER A 37 8.80 4.12 9.62
C SER A 37 10.29 3.92 9.86
N ALA A 38 11.12 4.07 8.81
CA ALA A 38 12.57 3.94 8.88
C ALA A 38 13.28 5.29 9.16
N LEU A 39 12.54 6.40 9.09
CA LEU A 39 12.99 7.77 9.41
C LEU A 39 12.64 8.13 10.86
#